data_AF-A0AAP2RDH8-F1
#
_entry.id   AF-A0AAP2RDH8-F1
#
_cell.length_a   1.000
_cell.length_b   1.000
_cell.length_c   1.000
_cell.angle_alpha   90.00
_cell.angle_beta   90.00
_cell.angle_gamma   90.00
#
_symmetry.space_group_name_H-M   'P 1'
#
loop_
_entity.id
_entity.type
_entity.pdbx_description
1 polymer ?
#
loop_
_entity_poly.entity_id
_entity_poly.type
_entity_poly.pdbx_seq_one_letter_code
_entity_poly.pdbx_strand_id
1 'polypeptide(L)'
;MTGMENQFDQETTKKIDLINRKIEEINQRRIGCRTTKIEDELDREELDEYIKSLRLTEEQKKIIETYNKNNEKYVSQKSLLYFIVIFVSVIVQVYLAFVIYELLLKQSLDIYESIYLFVLVVIFLFNLVQILKYLRIIR
;
A
#
# COMPACT_ATOMS: atom_id res chain seq x y z
N MET A 1 29.31 19.52 -7.71
CA MET A 1 28.56 18.28 -8.01
C MET A 1 29.52 17.34 -8.71
N THR A 2 30.29 16.57 -7.96
CA THR A 2 31.39 15.76 -8.49
C THR A 2 31.59 14.55 -7.57
N GLY A 3 31.67 13.35 -8.15
CA GLY A 3 32.35 12.22 -7.51
C GLY A 3 31.48 11.05 -7.02
N MET A 4 30.78 10.36 -7.93
CA MET A 4 30.59 8.90 -7.83
C MET A 4 30.65 8.25 -9.22
N GLU A 5 31.61 8.68 -10.04
CA GLU A 5 32.12 7.85 -11.14
C GLU A 5 33.32 7.06 -10.59
N ASN A 6 33.38 5.76 -10.95
CA ASN A 6 34.32 4.70 -10.53
C ASN A 6 33.84 3.94 -9.27
N GLN A 7 33.51 2.64 -9.30
CA GLN A 7 34.13 1.53 -10.01
C GLN A 7 33.12 0.39 -10.25
N PHE A 8 32.23 0.52 -11.23
CA PHE A 8 31.50 -0.64 -11.74
C PHE A 8 31.94 -0.88 -13.17
N ASP A 9 32.35 -2.11 -13.47
CA ASP A 9 32.70 -2.51 -14.82
C ASP A 9 31.53 -2.17 -15.76
N GLN A 10 31.79 -1.66 -16.97
CA GLN A 10 30.73 -1.18 -17.88
C GLN A 10 29.70 -2.27 -18.17
N GLU A 11 30.13 -3.54 -18.15
CA GLU A 11 29.25 -4.70 -18.25
C GLU A 11 28.29 -4.82 -17.07
N THR A 12 28.77 -4.56 -15.85
CA THR A 12 27.97 -4.60 -14.63
C THR A 12 26.90 -3.51 -14.63
N THR A 13 27.25 -2.30 -15.04
CA THR A 13 26.30 -1.18 -15.15
C THR A 13 25.20 -1.50 -16.18
N LYS A 14 25.57 -2.05 -17.34
CA LYS A 14 24.58 -2.51 -18.34
C LYS A 14 23.64 -3.58 -17.80
N LYS A 15 24.16 -4.53 -17.01
CA LYS A 15 23.33 -5.57 -16.38
C LYS A 15 22.39 -5.00 -15.32
N ILE A 16 22.84 -4.02 -14.53
CA ILE A 16 22.01 -3.29 -13.56
C ILE A 16 20.88 -2.55 -14.29
N ASP A 17 21.17 -1.86 -15.39
CA ASP A 17 20.17 -1.15 -16.19
C ASP A 17 19.12 -2.10 -16.78
N LEU A 18 19.54 -3.29 -17.23
CA LEU A 18 18.62 -4.32 -17.72
C LEU A 18 17.68 -4.84 -16.62
N ILE A 19 18.21 -5.05 -15.40
CA ILE A 19 17.41 -5.46 -14.24
C ILE A 19 16.43 -4.35 -13.86
N ASN A 20 16.88 -3.10 -13.76
CA ASN A 20 16.02 -1.96 -13.44
C ASN A 20 14.89 -1.80 -14.45
N ARG A 21 15.18 -1.95 -15.74
CA ARG A 21 14.17 -1.91 -16.80
C ARG A 21 13.14 -3.03 -16.67
N LYS A 22 13.56 -4.23 -16.27
CA LYS A 22 12.64 -5.36 -16.03
C LYS A 22 11.76 -5.14 -14.79
N ILE A 23 12.32 -4.56 -13.73
CA ILE A 23 11.57 -4.12 -12.55
C ILE A 23 10.54 -3.06 -12.93
N GLU A 24 10.91 -2.10 -13.77
CA GLU A 24 10.00 -1.06 -14.24
C GLU A 24 8.87 -1.65 -15.10
N GLU A 25 9.16 -2.62 -15.96
CA GLU A 25 8.16 -3.35 -16.74
C GLU A 25 7.16 -4.12 -15.85
N ILE A 26 7.65 -4.82 -14.81
CA ILE A 26 6.81 -5.49 -13.81
C ILE A 26 5.96 -4.46 -13.03
N ASN A 27 6.58 -3.36 -12.60
CA ASN A 27 5.87 -2.31 -11.88
C ASN A 27 4.83 -1.61 -12.75
N GLN A 28 5.08 -1.41 -14.05
CA GLN A 28 4.09 -0.89 -14.99
C GLN A 28 2.91 -1.86 -15.17
N ARG A 29 3.14 -3.18 -15.21
CA ARG A 29 2.05 -4.19 -15.17
C ARG A 29 1.20 -4.08 -13.90
N ARG A 30 1.81 -3.68 -12.78
CA ARG A 30 1.13 -3.46 -11.49
C ARG A 30 0.38 -2.14 -11.38
N ILE A 31 0.75 -1.11 -12.16
CA ILE A 31 0.05 0.19 -12.15
C ILE A 31 -1.30 0.01 -12.86
N GLY A 32 -2.33 -0.34 -12.10
CA GLY A 32 -3.73 -0.38 -12.56
C GLY A 32 -4.47 -1.69 -12.32
N CYS A 33 -3.78 -2.79 -12.01
CA CYS A 33 -4.39 -4.09 -11.69
C CYS A 33 -4.21 -4.44 -10.21
N ARG A 34 -5.22 -5.07 -9.60
CA ARG A 34 -5.03 -5.78 -8.32
C ARG A 34 -4.22 -7.03 -8.64
N THR A 35 -2.90 -6.98 -8.48
CA THR A 35 -2.12 -8.22 -8.49
C THR A 35 -2.55 -9.07 -7.28
N THR A 36 -2.92 -10.30 -7.57
CA THR A 36 -3.16 -11.33 -6.55
C THR A 36 -1.83 -11.79 -5.96
N LYS A 37 -1.84 -12.39 -4.76
CA LYS A 37 -0.60 -12.91 -4.14
C LYS A 37 0.16 -13.88 -5.04
N ILE A 38 -0.57 -14.62 -5.88
CA ILE A 38 -0.01 -15.57 -6.84
C ILE A 38 0.70 -14.83 -7.98
N GLU A 39 0.14 -13.73 -8.50
CA GLU A 39 0.80 -12.90 -9.51
C GLU A 39 2.03 -12.19 -8.93
N ASP A 40 1.99 -11.78 -7.66
CA ASP A 40 3.16 -11.23 -6.98
C ASP A 40 4.29 -12.26 -6.80
N GLU A 41 3.97 -13.53 -6.56
CA GLU A 41 4.94 -14.63 -6.49
C GLU A 41 5.50 -14.97 -7.87
N LEU A 42 4.66 -15.02 -8.90
CA LEU A 42 5.09 -15.24 -10.29
C LEU A 42 5.98 -14.11 -10.82
N ASP A 43 5.68 -12.85 -10.50
CA ASP A 43 6.52 -11.70 -10.85
C ASP A 43 7.91 -11.78 -10.19
N ARG A 44 7.97 -12.29 -8.95
CA ARG A 44 9.24 -12.51 -8.23
C ARG A 44 10.04 -13.63 -8.84
N GLU A 45 9.38 -14.75 -9.19
CA GLU A 45 10.01 -15.85 -9.89
C GLU A 45 10.53 -15.42 -11.27
N GLU A 46 9.76 -14.63 -12.02
CA GLU A 46 10.17 -14.08 -13.32
C GLU A 46 11.42 -13.18 -13.18
N LEU A 47 11.46 -12.33 -12.16
CA LEU A 47 12.63 -11.50 -11.87
C LEU A 47 13.85 -12.34 -11.49
N ASP A 48 13.68 -13.35 -10.63
CA ASP A 48 14.75 -14.24 -10.18
C ASP A 48 15.32 -15.08 -11.33
N GLU A 49 14.47 -15.59 -12.23
CA GLU A 49 14.90 -16.28 -13.44
C GLU A 49 15.66 -15.34 -14.38
N TYR A 50 15.20 -14.10 -14.54
CA TYR A 50 15.89 -13.11 -15.34
C TYR A 50 17.28 -12.77 -14.78
N ILE A 51 17.39 -12.58 -13.46
CA ILE A 51 18.66 -12.34 -12.75
C ILE A 51 19.60 -13.55 -12.90
N LYS A 52 19.08 -14.78 -12.79
CA LYS A 52 19.86 -16.01 -13.04
C LYS A 52 20.33 -16.10 -14.49
N SER A 53 19.50 -15.68 -15.46
CA SER A 53 19.83 -15.72 -16.88
C SER A 53 21.01 -14.79 -17.24
N LEU A 54 21.19 -13.70 -16.49
CA LEU A 54 22.27 -12.73 -16.68
C LEU A 54 23.65 -13.22 -16.23
N ARG A 55 23.75 -14.44 -15.66
CA ARG A 55 24.98 -15.10 -15.20
C ARG A 55 25.90 -14.12 -14.44
N LEU A 56 25.32 -13.44 -13.46
CA LEU A 56 26.03 -12.46 -12.64
C LEU A 56 27.14 -13.15 -11.85
N THR A 57 28.32 -12.54 -11.83
CA THR A 57 29.40 -12.99 -10.94
C THR A 57 29.05 -12.70 -9.48
N GLU A 58 29.67 -13.41 -8.55
CA GLU A 58 29.42 -13.23 -7.10
C GLU A 58 29.68 -11.79 -6.62
N GLU A 59 30.62 -11.08 -7.26
CA GLU A 59 30.87 -9.65 -7.00
C GLU A 59 29.73 -8.76 -7.51
N GLN A 60 29.19 -9.04 -8.70
CA GLN A 60 28.06 -8.31 -9.28
C GLN A 60 26.78 -8.50 -8.44
N LYS A 61 26.55 -9.70 -7.90
CA LYS A 61 25.42 -9.97 -6.99
C LYS A 61 25.49 -9.11 -5.73
N LYS A 62 26.65 -9.04 -5.07
CA LYS A 62 26.84 -8.19 -3.87
C LYS A 62 26.56 -6.72 -4.15
N ILE A 63 26.96 -6.23 -5.33
CA ILE A 63 26.73 -4.84 -5.73
C ILE A 63 25.24 -4.58 -5.94
N ILE A 64 24.54 -5.49 -6.63
CA ILE A 64 23.09 -5.39 -6.87
C ILE A 64 22.31 -5.49 -5.56
N GLU A 65 22.67 -6.41 -4.65
CA GLU A 65 22.04 -6.49 -3.32
C GLU A 65 22.24 -5.21 -2.52
N THR A 66 23.43 -4.61 -2.57
CA THR A 66 23.72 -3.35 -1.88
C THR A 66 22.93 -2.18 -2.52
N TYR A 67 22.81 -2.16 -3.84
CA TYR A 67 22.05 -1.14 -4.57
C TYR A 67 20.53 -1.28 -4.32
N ASN A 68 19.99 -2.50 -4.37
CA ASN A 68 18.59 -2.79 -4.07
C ASN A 68 18.25 -2.48 -2.61
N LYS A 69 19.11 -2.85 -1.65
CA LYS A 69 18.91 -2.51 -0.23
C LYS A 69 18.87 -0.99 0.01
N ASN A 70 19.61 -0.22 -0.78
CA ASN A 70 19.59 1.25 -0.71
C ASN A 70 18.38 1.86 -1.43
N ASN A 71 17.87 1.20 -2.48
CA ASN A 71 16.70 1.62 -3.26
C ASN A 71 15.36 1.03 -2.81
N GLU A 72 15.36 0.09 -1.86
CA GLU A 72 14.15 -0.50 -1.24
C GLU A 72 13.31 0.50 -0.43
N LYS A 73 13.63 1.80 -0.46
CA LYS A 73 12.88 2.86 0.22
C LYS A 73 11.48 3.14 -0.35
N TYR A 74 11.00 2.42 -1.35
CA TYR A 74 9.72 2.72 -2.00
C TYR A 74 8.72 1.56 -2.12
N VAL A 75 8.87 0.48 -1.37
CA VAL A 75 7.69 -0.33 -1.05
C VAL A 75 7.00 0.37 0.11
N SER A 76 6.06 1.24 -0.22
CA SER A 76 5.19 2.02 0.67
C SER A 76 4.76 1.18 1.90
N GLN A 77 5.58 1.19 2.95
CA GLN A 77 5.14 0.85 4.29
C GLN A 77 4.08 1.90 4.60
N LYS A 78 2.81 1.52 4.44
CA LYS A 78 1.71 2.24 5.07
C LYS A 78 2.09 2.38 6.54
N SER A 79 2.53 3.58 6.89
CA SER A 79 3.14 3.93 8.18
C SER A 79 2.31 3.35 9.32
N LEU A 80 2.94 2.91 10.40
CA LEU A 80 2.23 2.43 11.59
C LEU A 80 1.20 3.46 12.10
N LEU A 81 1.44 4.75 11.87
CA LEU A 81 0.48 5.83 12.11
C LEU A 81 -0.80 5.69 11.28
N TYR A 82 -0.68 5.28 10.02
CA TYR A 82 -1.80 5.03 9.13
C TYR A 82 -2.69 3.90 9.66
N PHE A 83 -2.09 2.81 10.17
CA PHE A 83 -2.85 1.73 10.82
C PHE A 83 -3.58 2.21 12.08
N ILE A 84 -2.90 3.00 12.93
CA ILE A 84 -3.51 3.57 14.14
C ILE A 84 -4.72 4.45 13.79
N VAL A 85 -4.60 5.33 12.79
CA VAL A 85 -5.70 6.22 12.39
C VAL A 85 -6.93 5.43 11.93
N ILE A 86 -6.74 4.36 11.14
CA ILE A 86 -7.85 3.49 10.74
C ILE A 86 -8.47 2.79 11.94
N PHE A 87 -7.64 2.23 12.82
CA PHE A 87 -8.10 1.49 13.98
C PHE A 87 -8.95 2.37 14.90
N VAL A 88 -8.48 3.60 15.17
CA VAL A 88 -9.23 4.60 15.93
C VAL A 88 -10.53 4.97 15.20
N SER A 89 -10.49 5.15 13.88
CA SER A 89 -11.68 5.47 13.08
C SER A 89 -12.75 4.38 13.16
N VAL A 90 -12.35 3.10 13.16
CA VAL A 90 -13.28 1.97 13.30
C VAL A 90 -13.89 1.94 14.71
N ILE A 91 -13.11 2.19 15.77
CA ILE A 91 -13.63 2.27 17.14
C ILE A 91 -14.67 3.39 17.27
N VAL A 92 -14.34 4.58 16.74
CA VAL A 92 -15.27 5.72 16.73
C VAL A 92 -16.55 5.39 15.98
N GLN A 93 -16.45 4.67 14.87
CA GLN A 93 -17.61 4.23 14.09
C GLN A 93 -18.51 3.27 14.88
N VAL A 94 -17.93 2.32 15.60
CA VAL A 94 -18.68 1.40 16.47
C VAL A 94 -19.36 2.14 17.61
N TYR A 95 -18.67 3.10 18.23
CA TYR A 95 -19.26 3.95 19.26
C TYR A 95 -20.44 4.77 18.72
N LEU A 96 -20.30 5.37 17.53
CA LEU A 96 -21.40 6.07 16.87
C LEU A 96 -22.60 5.16 16.60
N ALA A 97 -22.38 3.93 16.13
CA ALA A 97 -23.45 2.95 15.95
C ALA A 97 -24.18 2.65 17.26
N PHE A 98 -23.43 2.51 18.36
CA PHE A 98 -24.01 2.28 19.68
C PHE A 98 -24.90 3.43 20.14
N VAL A 99 -24.45 4.69 20.01
CA VAL A 99 -25.25 5.87 20.38
C VAL A 99 -26.52 5.99 19.51
N ILE A 100 -26.41 5.72 18.20
CA ILE A 100 -27.57 5.68 17.30
C ILE A 100 -28.56 4.60 17.74
N TYR A 101 -28.06 3.41 18.07
CA TYR A 101 -28.89 2.31 18.55
C TYR A 101 -29.61 2.66 19.86
N GLU A 102 -28.91 3.28 20.81
CA GLU A 102 -29.50 3.72 22.08
C GLU A 102 -30.61 4.75 21.87
N LEU A 103 -30.40 5.73 20.98
CA LEU A 103 -31.41 6.72 20.62
C LEU A 103 -32.61 6.10 19.88
N LEU A 104 -32.39 5.10 19.03
CA LEU A 104 -33.47 4.38 18.35
C LEU A 104 -34.34 3.54 19.31
N LEU A 105 -33.77 3.08 20.42
CA LEU A 105 -34.50 2.35 21.45
C LEU A 105 -35.30 3.26 22.39
N LYS A 106 -35.07 4.58 22.37
CA LYS A 106 -35.91 5.51 23.14
C LYS A 106 -37.33 5.48 22.59
N GLN A 107 -38.28 5.22 23.49
CA GLN A 107 -39.70 5.08 23.17
C GLN A 107 -40.36 6.40 22.71
N SER A 108 -39.76 7.54 23.07
CA SER A 108 -40.13 8.86 22.60
C SER A 108 -38.87 9.69 22.40
N LEU A 109 -38.72 10.26 21.20
CA LEU A 109 -37.65 11.18 20.86
C LEU A 109 -38.23 12.60 20.84
N ASP A 110 -37.59 13.52 21.55
CA ASP A 110 -37.86 14.94 21.40
C ASP A 110 -37.44 15.42 19.98
N ILE A 111 -37.92 16.59 19.54
CA ILE A 111 -37.57 17.19 18.24
C ILE A 111 -36.05 17.40 18.15
N TYR A 112 -35.42 17.86 19.23
CA TYR A 112 -33.97 18.05 19.30
C TYR A 112 -33.22 16.71 19.20
N GLU A 113 -33.71 15.67 19.87
CA GLU A 113 -33.11 14.33 19.80
C GLU A 113 -33.29 13.70 18.43
N SER A 114 -34.39 13.97 17.75
CA SER A 114 -34.65 13.52 16.38
C SER A 114 -33.71 14.17 15.38
N ILE A 115 -33.47 15.48 15.50
CA ILE A 115 -32.48 16.21 14.68
C ILE A 115 -31.07 15.68 14.98
N TYR A 116 -30.75 15.46 16.25
CA TYR A 116 -29.46 14.91 16.66
C TYR A 116 -29.22 13.52 16.08
N LEU A 117 -30.22 12.62 16.18
CA LEU A 117 -30.18 11.29 15.58
C LEU A 117 -29.98 11.36 14.07
N PHE A 118 -30.71 12.23 13.38
CA PHE A 118 -30.54 12.42 11.94
C PHE A 118 -29.11 12.82 11.57
N VAL A 119 -28.54 13.79 12.29
CA VAL A 119 -27.14 14.23 12.07
C VAL A 119 -26.16 13.08 12.34
N LEU A 120 -26.34 12.32 13.42
CA LEU A 120 -25.49 11.17 13.73
C LEU A 120 -25.55 10.10 12.64
N VAL A 121 -26.74 9.78 12.12
CA VAL A 121 -26.91 8.80 11.04
C VAL A 121 -26.21 9.28 9.76
N VAL A 122 -26.34 10.56 9.39
CA VAL A 122 -25.65 11.12 8.22
C VAL A 122 -24.14 11.03 8.37
N ILE A 123 -23.60 11.43 9.53
CA ILE A 123 -22.16 11.34 9.82
C ILE A 123 -21.69 9.88 9.81
N PHE A 124 -22.49 8.97 10.37
CA PHE A 124 -22.19 7.55 10.40
C PHE A 124 -22.10 6.97 8.99
N LEU A 125 -23.10 7.23 8.13
CA LEU A 125 -23.11 6.76 6.74
C LEU A 125 -21.95 7.36 5.93
N PHE A 126 -21.68 8.65 6.11
CA PHE A 126 -20.55 9.30 5.45
C PHE A 126 -19.22 8.64 5.84
N ASN A 127 -18.96 8.47 7.14
CA ASN A 127 -17.74 7.82 7.63
C ASN A 127 -17.65 6.35 7.17
N LEU A 128 -18.78 5.62 7.17
CA LEU A 128 -18.81 4.24 6.69
C LEU A 128 -18.39 4.16 5.22
N VAL A 129 -18.92 5.03 4.36
CA VAL A 129 -18.53 5.09 2.95
C VAL A 129 -17.05 5.43 2.80
N GLN A 130 -16.52 6.37 3.59
CA GLN A 130 -15.09 6.70 3.56
C GLN A 130 -14.22 5.50 3.95
N ILE A 131 -14.57 4.79 5.04
CA ILE A 131 -13.87 3.57 5.48
C ILE A 131 -13.95 2.50 4.39
N LEU A 132 -15.11 2.29 3.77
CA LEU A 132 -15.29 1.27 2.72
C LEU A 132 -14.50 1.60 1.44
N LYS A 133 -14.49 2.87 1.00
CA LYS A 133 -13.64 3.35 -0.11
C LYS A 133 -12.16 3.16 0.20
N TYR A 134 -11.78 3.46 1.44
CA TYR A 134 -10.42 3.36 1.89
C TYR A 134 -9.93 1.91 2.00
N LEU A 135 -10.79 1.00 2.47
CA LEU A 135 -10.59 -0.46 2.41
C LEU A 135 -10.67 -0.99 0.97
N ARG A 136 -10.98 -0.13 -0.01
CA ARG A 136 -11.20 -0.46 -1.42
C ARG A 136 -12.29 -1.53 -1.61
N ILE A 137 -13.24 -1.65 -0.70
CA ILE A 137 -14.40 -2.52 -0.86
C ILE A 137 -15.36 -1.91 -1.90
N ILE A 138 -15.47 -0.58 -1.89
CA ILE A 138 -16.26 0.21 -2.83
C ILE A 138 -15.30 1.10 -3.64
N ARG A 139 -15.60 1.31 -4.93
CA ARG A 139 -14.83 2.20 -5.83
C ARG A 139 -15.07 3.68 -5.54
#